data_AF-A0A9E5D8T5-F1
#
_entry.id   AF-A0A9E5D8T5-F1
#
_cell.length_a   1.000
_cell.length_b   1.000
_cell.length_c   1.000
_cell.angle_alpha   90.00
_cell.angle_beta   90.00
_cell.angle_gamma   90.00
#
_symmetry.space_group_name_H-M   'P 1'
#
loop_
_entity.id
_entity.type
_entity.pdbx_description
1 polymer ?
#
loop_
_entity_poly.entity_id
_entity_poly.type
_entity_poly.pdbx_seq_one_letter_code
_entity_poly.pdbx_strand_id
1 'polypeptide(L)'
;MVSMRYAEVAVDAAVGHSRTFSYSVPPRFTVETGQLVWVPFGRRVLQGLVVDLVAVPNVPETRDILQPVEPSPLIGPQHLQLGRWISARYRCSLFTAIAPLLPPGFEAHVRSRITAVPGADLTKGNLRPESAAALAELMAKKAGLDEADFAKLLGGNANRELARLVDKGLVQRRLTMPRPRVAPKYEAFLMPSPASTEAPGAEKTNLPPRQEGLLAAVREQRAPYPTALANKEFGNGVGQALFSKGLVAMEWVRADSATIATPKPGPGTGRQQHTLTAHQAEALSKILEVLDDPEFQPRNFLLHGVTGSGKTEVYLRAIDQVVRQGRQAIFLVPEISLTPQTLERVNAWFPGRVAVMHSRLTPRQQFDQWWDIREGKYDVVVGPRSSLFAPLANLGLIVVDEEHEWTYKQIETHPLYHARASALELGRLTGSPVLMGSATPDVETYYAASRGRHTLLELPDRVSAGPDRVSRLAQVQVCDMRQELREGNR
;
A
#
# COMPACT_ATOMS: atom_id res chain seq x y z
N MET A 1 -7.31 -34.06 -4.45
CA MET A 1 -6.89 -32.75 -3.89
C MET A 1 -7.62 -32.55 -2.58
N VAL A 2 -6.89 -32.41 -1.47
CA VAL A 2 -7.50 -32.09 -0.17
C VAL A 2 -8.02 -30.66 -0.26
N SER A 3 -9.34 -30.48 -0.21
CA SER A 3 -9.94 -29.15 -0.18
C SER A 3 -9.44 -28.44 1.09
N MET A 4 -8.64 -27.38 0.92
CA MET A 4 -8.21 -26.54 2.04
C MET A 4 -9.44 -25.78 2.55
N ARG A 5 -10.02 -26.27 3.65
CA ARG A 5 -11.28 -25.77 4.21
C ARG A 5 -11.09 -24.74 5.32
N TYR A 6 -9.86 -24.46 5.71
CA TYR A 6 -9.55 -23.59 6.84
C TYR A 6 -8.46 -22.58 6.50
N ALA A 7 -8.50 -21.44 7.18
CA ALA A 7 -7.55 -20.36 7.03
C ALA A 7 -7.03 -19.92 8.40
N GLU A 8 -5.72 -19.69 8.49
CA GLU A 8 -5.09 -19.02 9.62
C GLU A 8 -5.11 -17.52 9.38
N VAL A 9 -5.78 -16.78 10.27
CA VAL A 9 -6.03 -15.35 10.09
C VAL A 9 -5.35 -14.54 11.19
N ALA A 10 -4.53 -13.56 10.80
CA ALA A 10 -4.03 -12.51 11.69
C ALA A 10 -5.12 -11.43 11.81
N VAL A 11 -5.67 -11.25 13.01
CA VAL A 11 -6.80 -10.34 13.25
C VAL A 11 -6.33 -8.97 13.74
N ASP A 12 -7.08 -7.93 13.38
CA ASP A 12 -6.86 -6.56 13.86
C ASP A 12 -7.27 -6.41 15.34
N ALA A 13 -6.46 -6.96 16.22
CA ALA A 13 -6.65 -6.88 17.66
C ALA A 13 -5.31 -6.85 18.39
N ALA A 14 -5.34 -6.32 19.62
CA ALA A 14 -4.24 -6.42 20.57
C ALA A 14 -4.10 -7.86 21.07
N VAL A 15 -3.44 -8.70 20.27
CA VAL A 15 -3.12 -10.10 20.56
C VAL A 15 -1.60 -10.28 20.61
N GLY A 16 -1.16 -11.42 21.16
CA GLY A 16 0.27 -11.75 21.22
C GLY A 16 0.95 -11.74 19.84
N HIS A 17 2.27 -11.56 19.85
CA HIS A 17 3.07 -11.52 18.62
C HIS A 17 2.89 -12.79 17.79
N SER A 18 2.85 -12.65 16.47
CA SER A 18 2.70 -13.77 15.52
C SER A 18 1.47 -14.67 15.72
N ARG A 19 0.49 -14.25 16.53
CA ARG A 19 -0.69 -15.06 16.82
C ARG A 19 -1.70 -14.99 15.68
N THR A 20 -2.12 -16.16 15.21
CA THR A 20 -3.22 -16.34 14.25
C THR A 20 -4.39 -17.07 14.91
N PHE A 21 -5.52 -17.07 14.22
CA PHE A 21 -6.74 -17.76 14.63
C PHE A 21 -7.28 -18.55 13.44
N SER A 22 -7.68 -19.81 13.68
CA SER A 22 -8.22 -20.68 12.64
C SER A 22 -9.69 -20.36 12.38
N TYR A 23 -10.05 -20.20 11.11
CA TYR A 23 -11.42 -20.03 10.64
C TYR A 23 -11.74 -21.04 9.54
N SER A 24 -12.99 -21.47 9.45
CA SER A 24 -13.49 -22.23 8.30
C SER A 24 -13.71 -21.29 7.11
N VAL A 25 -13.39 -21.75 5.92
CA VAL A 25 -13.65 -21.08 4.64
C VAL A 25 -14.95 -21.65 4.07
N PRO A 26 -16.06 -20.89 4.07
CA PRO A 26 -17.31 -21.35 3.49
C PRO A 26 -17.14 -21.71 2.00
N PRO A 27 -17.79 -22.77 1.49
CA PRO A 27 -17.64 -23.22 0.09
C PRO A 27 -18.00 -22.17 -0.98
N ARG A 28 -18.74 -21.14 -0.60
CA ARG A 28 -19.14 -20.01 -1.47
C ARG A 28 -18.04 -18.96 -1.66
N PHE A 29 -16.91 -19.08 -0.95
CA PHE A 29 -15.79 -18.16 -1.05
C PHE A 29 -14.53 -18.91 -1.45
N THR A 30 -13.78 -18.30 -2.36
CA THR A 30 -12.37 -18.64 -2.59
C THR A 30 -11.54 -17.60 -1.85
N VAL A 31 -10.62 -18.09 -1.02
CA VAL A 31 -9.75 -17.23 -0.21
C VAL A 31 -8.31 -17.63 -0.45
N GLU A 32 -7.44 -16.64 -0.58
CA GLU A 32 -6.00 -16.82 -0.80
C GLU A 32 -5.18 -16.20 0.34
N THR A 33 -3.96 -16.69 0.51
CA THR A 33 -2.98 -16.07 1.42
C THR A 33 -2.70 -14.63 1.00
N GLY A 34 -2.66 -13.72 1.98
CA GLY A 34 -2.51 -12.29 1.75
C GLY A 34 -3.82 -11.55 1.47
N GLN A 35 -4.95 -12.25 1.49
CA GLN A 35 -6.27 -11.65 1.32
C GLN A 35 -6.82 -11.11 2.64
N LEU A 36 -7.42 -9.93 2.58
CA LEU A 36 -8.15 -9.37 3.71
C LEU A 36 -9.54 -9.98 3.77
N VAL A 37 -9.95 -10.36 4.97
CA VAL A 37 -11.22 -11.01 5.26
C VAL A 37 -11.85 -10.38 6.48
N TRP A 38 -13.16 -10.52 6.58
CA TRP A 38 -13.90 -10.19 7.77
C TRP A 38 -14.20 -11.44 8.57
N VAL A 39 -13.89 -11.40 9.87
CA VAL A 39 -14.00 -12.55 10.75
C VAL A 39 -14.67 -12.21 12.08
N PRO A 40 -15.45 -13.13 12.67
CA PRO A 40 -15.97 -12.96 14.01
C PRO A 40 -14.85 -13.15 15.03
N PHE A 41 -14.73 -12.23 15.99
CA PHE A 41 -13.75 -12.29 17.06
C PHE A 41 -14.39 -11.94 18.41
N GLY A 42 -14.73 -12.98 19.18
CA GLY A 42 -15.54 -12.83 20.39
C GLY A 42 -16.95 -12.32 20.06
N ARG A 43 -17.29 -11.13 20.58
CA ARG A 43 -18.56 -10.42 20.28
C ARG A 43 -18.45 -9.40 19.15
N ARG A 44 -17.23 -9.18 18.63
CA ARG A 44 -16.94 -8.19 17.60
C ARG A 44 -16.77 -8.89 16.26
N VAL A 45 -16.84 -8.10 15.20
CA VAL A 45 -16.32 -8.49 13.89
C VAL A 45 -15.15 -7.60 13.58
N LEU A 46 -14.05 -8.20 13.15
CA LEU A 46 -12.80 -7.53 12.89
C LEU A 46 -12.35 -7.87 11.48
N GLN A 47 -11.50 -7.01 10.96
CA GLN A 47 -10.73 -7.34 9.78
C GLN A 47 -9.61 -8.32 10.19
N GLY A 48 -9.26 -9.19 9.27
CA GLY A 48 -8.10 -10.05 9.41
C GLY A 48 -7.44 -10.27 8.06
N LEU A 49 -6.18 -10.67 8.10
CA LEU A 49 -5.41 -11.06 6.95
C LEU A 49 -5.20 -12.56 6.97
N VAL A 50 -5.53 -13.24 5.88
CA VAL A 50 -5.26 -14.67 5.72
C VAL A 50 -3.76 -14.84 5.56
N VAL A 51 -3.16 -15.57 6.50
CA VAL A 51 -1.71 -15.79 6.58
C VAL A 51 -1.33 -17.18 6.06
N ASP A 52 -2.24 -18.13 6.17
CA ASP A 52 -2.05 -19.50 5.68
C ASP A 52 -3.39 -20.18 5.38
N LEU A 53 -3.35 -21.20 4.54
CA LEU A 53 -4.49 -22.08 4.25
C LEU A 53 -4.13 -23.49 4.70
N VAL A 54 -4.98 -24.08 5.54
CA VAL A 54 -4.70 -25.36 6.19
C VAL A 54 -5.84 -26.36 5.97
N ALA A 55 -5.48 -27.65 5.91
CA ALA A 55 -6.44 -28.73 5.80
C ALA A 55 -7.12 -29.07 7.14
N VAL A 56 -6.41 -28.84 8.25
CA VAL A 56 -6.87 -29.13 9.62
C VAL A 56 -6.65 -27.88 10.46
N PRO A 57 -7.67 -27.38 11.20
CA PRO A 57 -7.53 -26.22 12.05
C PRO A 57 -6.75 -26.55 13.32
N ASN A 58 -6.13 -25.54 13.94
CA ASN A 58 -5.44 -25.68 15.22
C ASN A 58 -6.38 -25.78 16.43
N VAL A 59 -7.69 -25.72 16.20
CA VAL A 59 -8.74 -25.74 17.22
C VAL A 59 -9.84 -26.71 16.81
N PRO A 60 -10.50 -27.37 17.78
CA PRO A 60 -11.55 -28.35 17.50
C PRO A 60 -12.80 -27.72 16.87
N GLU A 61 -13.10 -26.46 17.22
CA GLU A 61 -14.25 -25.72 16.70
C GLU A 61 -13.78 -24.42 16.06
N THR A 62 -14.19 -24.19 14.81
CA THR A 62 -13.92 -22.96 14.06
C THR A 62 -15.19 -22.15 13.87
N ARG A 63 -15.02 -20.83 13.75
CA ARG A 63 -16.05 -19.96 13.19
C ARG A 63 -15.78 -19.73 11.71
N ASP A 64 -16.81 -19.36 10.97
CA ASP A 64 -16.69 -19.07 9.54
C ASP A 64 -16.08 -17.69 9.27
N ILE A 65 -15.27 -17.61 8.20
CA ILE A 65 -15.02 -16.33 7.52
C ILE A 65 -16.35 -15.76 7.02
N LEU A 66 -16.63 -14.50 7.34
CA LEU A 66 -17.89 -13.88 6.98
C LEU A 66 -17.92 -13.52 5.49
N GLN A 67 -16.85 -12.86 5.01
CA GLN A 67 -16.65 -12.49 3.62
C GLN A 67 -15.22 -11.97 3.39
N PRO A 68 -14.66 -12.10 2.18
CA PRO A 68 -13.48 -11.33 1.76
C PRO A 68 -13.75 -9.82 1.74
N VAL A 69 -12.73 -9.01 2.02
CA VAL A 69 -12.78 -7.54 1.89
C VAL A 69 -12.61 -7.13 0.42
N GLU A 70 -11.68 -7.78 -0.27
CA GLU A 70 -11.39 -7.60 -1.69
C GLU A 70 -11.39 -8.97 -2.40
N PRO A 71 -11.65 -9.02 -3.72
CA PRO A 71 -11.69 -10.27 -4.46
C PRO A 71 -10.31 -10.91 -4.64
N SER A 72 -9.23 -10.16 -4.49
CA SER A 72 -7.85 -10.62 -4.70
C SER A 72 -6.97 -10.36 -3.46
N PRO A 73 -5.89 -11.15 -3.28
CA PRO A 73 -4.97 -10.96 -2.14
C PRO A 73 -4.26 -9.62 -2.25
N LEU A 74 -4.24 -8.84 -1.16
CA LEU A 74 -3.60 -7.53 -1.16
C LEU A 74 -2.09 -7.59 -0.84
N ILE A 75 -1.67 -8.62 -0.11
CA ILE A 75 -0.30 -8.76 0.39
C ILE A 75 0.38 -9.94 -0.29
N GLY A 76 1.50 -9.68 -0.96
CA GLY A 76 2.30 -10.72 -1.59
C GLY A 76 3.09 -11.57 -0.57
N PRO A 77 3.65 -12.73 -0.98
CA PRO A 77 4.37 -13.64 -0.09
C PRO A 77 5.58 -12.99 0.62
N GLN A 78 6.39 -12.20 -0.08
CA GLN A 78 7.57 -11.54 0.49
C GLN A 78 7.16 -10.50 1.55
N HIS A 79 6.09 -9.73 1.29
CA HIS A 79 5.54 -8.77 2.24
C HIS A 79 4.92 -9.44 3.47
N LEU A 80 4.30 -10.61 3.30
CA LEU A 80 3.81 -11.41 4.41
C LEU A 80 4.97 -11.91 5.29
N GLN A 81 6.07 -12.35 4.68
CA GLN A 81 7.29 -12.73 5.41
C GLN A 81 7.91 -11.54 6.14
N LEU A 82 7.96 -10.36 5.50
CA LEU A 82 8.41 -9.13 6.14
C LEU A 82 7.52 -8.80 7.35
N GLY A 83 6.20 -8.90 7.22
CA GLY A 83 5.26 -8.70 8.33
C GLY A 83 5.50 -9.66 9.50
N ARG A 84 5.78 -10.94 9.22
CA ARG A 84 6.16 -11.92 10.24
C ARG A 84 7.46 -11.52 10.95
N TRP A 85 8.47 -11.08 10.19
CA TRP A 85 9.73 -10.60 10.75
C TRP A 85 9.53 -9.36 11.63
N ILE A 86 8.77 -8.35 11.16
CA ILE A 86 8.47 -7.14 11.93
C ILE A 86 7.72 -7.51 13.22
N SER A 87 6.70 -8.36 13.14
CA SER A 87 5.95 -8.82 14.32
C SER A 87 6.86 -9.49 15.36
N ALA A 88 7.77 -10.36 14.93
CA ALA A 88 8.71 -11.04 15.82
C ALA A 88 9.76 -10.06 16.40
N ARG A 89 10.36 -9.22 15.56
CA ARG A 89 11.45 -8.30 15.91
C ARG A 89 11.00 -7.18 16.84
N TYR A 90 9.80 -6.65 16.62
CA TYR A 90 9.24 -5.49 17.34
C TYR A 90 8.09 -5.86 18.29
N ARG A 91 7.80 -7.16 18.45
CA ARG A 91 6.87 -7.70 19.45
C ARG A 91 5.45 -7.11 19.37
N CYS A 92 4.97 -6.82 18.17
CA CYS A 92 3.59 -6.41 17.92
C CYS A 92 2.78 -7.57 17.32
N SER A 93 1.45 -7.42 17.26
CA SER A 93 0.60 -8.40 16.55
C SER A 93 1.00 -8.46 15.07
N LEU A 94 0.72 -9.61 14.44
CA LEU A 94 1.03 -9.80 13.02
C LEU A 94 0.21 -8.85 12.13
N PHE A 95 -1.05 -8.58 12.48
CA PHE A 95 -1.87 -7.62 11.75
C PHE A 95 -1.27 -6.21 11.83
N THR A 96 -0.87 -5.75 13.02
CA THR A 96 -0.21 -4.44 13.21
C THR A 96 1.11 -4.33 12.45
N ALA A 97 1.84 -5.43 12.33
CA ALA A 97 3.07 -5.48 11.53
C ALA A 97 2.82 -5.34 10.02
N ILE A 98 1.65 -5.80 9.55
CA ILE A 98 1.30 -5.80 8.12
C ILE A 98 0.48 -4.58 7.71
N ALA A 99 -0.22 -3.95 8.66
CA ALA A 99 -1.06 -2.78 8.40
C ALA A 99 -0.36 -1.68 7.55
N PRO A 100 0.93 -1.35 7.75
CA PRO A 100 1.62 -0.37 6.90
C PRO A 100 1.73 -0.73 5.41
N LEU A 101 1.58 -2.01 5.05
CA LEU A 101 1.59 -2.51 3.68
C LEU A 101 0.22 -2.45 3.01
N LEU A 102 -0.86 -2.25 3.78
CA LEU A 102 -2.21 -2.18 3.24
C LEU A 102 -2.46 -0.83 2.56
N PRO A 103 -3.40 -0.77 1.58
CA PRO A 103 -3.81 0.49 1.01
C PRO A 103 -4.38 1.43 2.11
N PRO A 104 -4.04 2.73 2.09
CA PRO A 104 -4.62 3.68 3.02
C PRO A 104 -6.16 3.67 2.99
N GLY A 105 -6.78 3.67 4.17
CA GLY A 105 -8.24 3.62 4.32
C GLY A 105 -8.85 2.21 4.37
N PHE A 106 -8.02 1.15 4.28
CA PHE A 106 -8.46 -0.24 4.44
C PHE A 106 -8.50 -0.72 5.89
N GLU A 107 -7.92 0.02 6.84
CA GLU A 107 -8.04 -0.17 8.30
C GLU A 107 -9.46 0.16 8.83
N ALA A 108 -10.48 0.02 7.98
CA ALA A 108 -11.84 0.40 8.28
C ALA A 108 -12.38 -0.47 9.41
N HIS A 109 -12.89 0.16 10.46
CA HIS A 109 -13.50 -0.55 11.57
C HIS A 109 -14.93 -0.94 11.21
N VAL A 110 -15.36 -2.17 11.54
CA VAL A 110 -16.75 -2.60 11.31
C VAL A 110 -17.70 -1.61 11.96
N ARG A 111 -18.53 -0.98 11.13
CA ARG A 111 -19.62 -0.15 11.61
C ARG A 111 -20.85 -1.02 11.77
N SER A 112 -21.32 -1.12 13.00
CA SER A 112 -22.61 -1.70 13.24
C SER A 112 -23.68 -0.68 12.85
N ARG A 113 -24.66 -1.11 12.05
CA ARG A 113 -25.84 -0.30 11.74
C ARG A 113 -27.05 -0.94 12.41
N ILE A 114 -27.79 -0.14 13.15
CA ILE A 114 -29.04 -0.57 13.74
C ILE A 114 -30.13 -0.37 12.69
N THR A 115 -31.01 -1.36 12.55
CA THR A 115 -32.20 -1.29 11.69
C THR A 115 -33.40 -1.75 12.49
N ALA A 116 -34.57 -1.17 12.22
CA ALA A 116 -35.81 -1.67 12.81
C ALA A 116 -36.14 -3.05 12.22
N VAL A 117 -36.68 -3.96 13.03
CA VAL A 117 -37.20 -5.23 12.54
C VAL A 117 -38.55 -4.97 11.86
N PRO A 118 -38.76 -5.34 10.57
CA PRO A 118 -40.03 -5.11 9.89
C PRO A 118 -41.20 -5.79 10.63
N GLY A 119 -42.26 -5.03 10.93
CA GLY A 119 -43.43 -5.54 11.64
C GLY A 119 -43.28 -5.67 13.16
N ALA A 120 -42.20 -5.14 13.76
CA ALA A 120 -42.05 -5.11 15.20
C ALA A 120 -43.13 -4.25 15.88
N ASP A 121 -43.76 -4.79 16.92
CA ASP A 121 -44.78 -4.12 17.71
C ASP A 121 -44.13 -3.22 18.77
N LEU A 122 -44.07 -1.92 18.49
CA LEU A 122 -43.46 -0.90 19.34
C LEU A 122 -44.26 -0.60 20.61
N THR A 123 -45.51 -1.10 20.69
CA THR A 123 -46.35 -0.95 21.88
C THR A 123 -46.03 -2.01 22.95
N LYS A 124 -45.26 -3.06 22.59
CA LYS A 124 -44.87 -4.12 23.51
C LYS A 124 -43.70 -3.71 24.42
N GLY A 125 -44.10 -3.07 25.52
CA GLY A 125 -43.34 -2.97 26.76
C GLY A 125 -42.99 -1.53 27.13
N ASN A 126 -42.86 -1.27 28.44
CA ASN A 126 -42.38 0.00 28.99
C ASN A 126 -41.02 0.38 28.37
N LEU A 127 -41.08 1.21 27.33
CA LEU A 127 -39.96 1.86 26.68
C LEU A 127 -39.74 3.21 27.36
N ARG A 128 -38.48 3.57 27.56
CA ARG A 128 -38.15 4.92 28.02
C ARG A 128 -38.51 5.93 26.91
N PRO A 129 -38.84 7.19 27.24
CA PRO A 129 -39.13 8.22 26.25
C PRO A 129 -38.02 8.37 25.20
N GLU A 130 -36.77 8.30 25.65
CA GLU A 130 -35.57 8.34 24.81
C GLU A 130 -35.49 7.15 23.83
N SER A 131 -35.81 5.94 24.30
CA SER A 131 -35.82 4.72 23.46
C SER A 131 -36.93 4.74 22.42
N ALA A 132 -38.11 5.28 22.78
CA ALA A 132 -39.22 5.45 21.85
C ALA A 132 -38.90 6.49 20.76
N ALA A 133 -38.29 7.62 21.13
CA ALA A 133 -37.84 8.63 20.18
C ALA A 133 -36.74 8.10 19.23
N ALA A 134 -35.75 7.38 19.78
CA ALA A 134 -34.70 6.75 18.99
C ALA A 134 -35.26 5.74 17.97
N LEU A 135 -36.22 4.90 18.38
CA LEU A 135 -36.91 3.95 17.50
C LEU A 135 -37.69 4.66 16.39
N ALA A 136 -38.40 5.74 16.69
CA ALA A 136 -39.13 6.53 15.70
C ALA A 136 -38.18 7.13 14.65
N GLU A 137 -37.05 7.70 15.07
CA GLU A 137 -36.03 8.23 14.16
C GLU A 137 -35.41 7.12 13.30
N LEU A 138 -35.15 5.96 13.90
CA LEU A 138 -34.62 4.80 13.19
C LEU A 138 -35.58 4.31 12.10
N MET A 139 -36.90 4.33 12.35
CA MET A 139 -37.90 3.92 11.37
C MET A 139 -38.08 4.92 10.22
N ALA A 140 -37.87 6.21 10.48
CA ALA A 140 -37.87 7.23 9.43
C ALA A 140 -36.73 7.00 8.41
N LYS A 141 -35.62 6.40 8.86
CA LYS A 141 -34.43 6.12 8.03
C LYS A 141 -34.45 4.66 7.55
N LYS A 142 -35.06 4.40 6.38
CA LYS A 142 -35.12 3.05 5.75
C LYS A 142 -33.77 2.32 5.67
N ALA A 143 -32.66 3.05 5.58
CA ALA A 143 -31.32 2.48 5.49
C ALA A 143 -30.71 2.08 6.86
N GLY A 144 -31.34 2.43 7.98
CA GLY A 144 -30.82 2.28 9.35
C GLY A 144 -29.96 3.46 9.83
N LEU A 145 -29.48 3.37 11.07
CA LEU A 145 -28.59 4.35 11.72
C LEU A 145 -27.29 3.69 12.16
N ASP A 146 -26.14 4.37 12.00
CA ASP A 146 -24.88 3.90 12.58
C ASP A 146 -25.06 3.74 14.10
N GLU A 147 -24.54 2.65 14.68
CA GLU A 147 -24.78 2.31 16.08
C GLU A 147 -24.33 3.40 17.04
N ALA A 148 -23.23 4.09 16.72
CA ALA A 148 -22.76 5.22 17.51
C ALA A 148 -23.78 6.37 17.55
N ASP A 149 -24.46 6.64 16.42
CA ASP A 149 -25.48 7.68 16.35
C ASP A 149 -26.78 7.22 17.01
N PHE A 150 -27.18 5.95 16.84
CA PHE A 150 -28.31 5.39 17.56
C PHE A 150 -28.07 5.35 19.08
N ALA A 151 -26.85 5.05 19.52
CA ALA A 151 -26.47 5.08 20.93
C ALA A 151 -26.54 6.48 21.52
N LYS A 152 -26.20 7.53 20.76
CA LYS A 152 -26.41 8.93 21.18
C LYS A 152 -27.90 9.22 21.42
N LEU A 153 -28.78 8.72 20.55
CA LEU A 153 -30.24 8.89 20.71
C LEU A 153 -30.80 8.13 21.93
N LEU A 154 -30.19 7.00 22.30
CA LEU A 154 -30.57 6.22 23.48
C LEU A 154 -30.12 6.84 24.82
N GLY A 155 -29.22 7.83 24.80
CA GLY A 155 -28.77 8.53 26.00
C GLY A 155 -28.00 7.65 27.00
N GLY A 156 -28.27 7.85 28.30
CA GLY A 156 -27.55 7.17 29.38
C GLY A 156 -27.78 5.64 29.39
N ASN A 157 -26.69 4.87 29.56
CA ASN A 157 -26.69 3.40 29.49
C ASN A 157 -27.12 2.84 28.11
N ALA A 158 -26.83 3.56 27.02
CA ALA A 158 -27.15 3.18 25.65
C ALA A 158 -26.81 1.72 25.31
N ASN A 159 -25.64 1.21 25.71
CA ASN A 159 -25.24 -0.18 25.43
C ASN A 159 -26.20 -1.22 26.04
N ARG A 160 -26.64 -1.00 27.28
CA ARG A 160 -27.58 -1.90 27.97
C ARG A 160 -28.95 -1.82 27.33
N GLU A 161 -29.37 -0.62 26.95
CA GLU A 161 -30.69 -0.43 26.35
C GLU A 161 -30.77 -0.94 24.92
N LEU A 162 -29.70 -0.75 24.15
CA LEU A 162 -29.55 -1.34 22.83
C LEU A 162 -29.63 -2.88 22.91
N ALA A 163 -28.94 -3.50 23.88
CA ALA A 163 -29.03 -4.95 24.10
C ALA A 163 -30.47 -5.37 24.41
N ARG A 164 -31.17 -4.66 25.30
CA ARG A 164 -32.58 -4.92 25.61
C ARG A 164 -33.50 -4.80 24.39
N LEU A 165 -33.28 -3.79 23.53
CA LEU A 165 -34.07 -3.58 22.31
C LEU A 165 -33.82 -4.67 21.27
N VAL A 166 -32.59 -5.18 21.19
CA VAL A 166 -32.22 -6.33 20.34
C VAL A 166 -32.87 -7.61 20.86
N ASP A 167 -32.77 -7.89 22.17
CA ASP A 167 -33.37 -9.09 22.79
C ASP A 167 -34.89 -9.12 22.65
N LYS A 168 -35.54 -7.95 22.67
CA LYS A 168 -36.98 -7.80 22.42
C LYS A 168 -37.38 -7.88 20.95
N GLY A 169 -36.43 -8.01 20.02
CA GLY A 169 -36.69 -8.08 18.59
C GLY A 169 -37.23 -6.77 17.98
N LEU A 170 -37.06 -5.63 18.66
CA LEU A 170 -37.51 -4.32 18.17
C LEU A 170 -36.52 -3.72 17.17
N VAL A 171 -35.23 -3.97 17.40
CA VAL A 171 -34.15 -3.59 16.50
C VAL A 171 -33.26 -4.79 16.24
N GLN A 172 -32.65 -4.82 15.06
CA GLN A 172 -31.63 -5.80 14.74
C GLN A 172 -30.33 -5.10 14.42
N ARG A 173 -29.24 -5.69 14.89
CA ARG A 173 -27.88 -5.23 14.62
C ARG A 173 -27.46 -5.80 13.27
N ARG A 174 -27.43 -4.97 12.24
CA ARG A 174 -26.89 -5.34 10.93
C ARG A 174 -25.47 -4.81 10.83
N LEU A 175 -24.50 -5.71 10.89
CA LEU A 175 -23.11 -5.34 10.64
C LEU A 175 -23.02 -4.85 9.20
N THR A 176 -22.79 -3.55 9.03
CA THR A 176 -22.54 -2.98 7.72
C THR A 176 -21.04 -2.95 7.59
N MET A 177 -20.53 -3.96 6.91
CA MET A 177 -19.10 -4.08 6.65
C MET A 177 -18.76 -2.90 5.75
N PRO A 178 -18.06 -1.87 6.28
CA PRO A 178 -17.82 -0.69 5.48
C PRO A 178 -16.96 -1.11 4.30
N ARG A 179 -17.41 -0.77 3.08
CA ARG A 179 -16.46 -0.69 1.98
C ARG A 179 -15.43 0.39 2.35
N PRO A 180 -14.15 0.23 1.94
CA PRO A 180 -13.12 1.24 2.17
C PRO A 180 -13.68 2.64 1.91
N ARG A 181 -13.40 3.60 2.81
CA ARG A 181 -13.89 5.00 2.69
C ARG A 181 -13.54 5.61 1.34
N VAL A 182 -12.50 5.07 0.73
CA VAL A 182 -12.07 5.32 -0.63
C VAL A 182 -12.21 4.01 -1.39
N ALA A 183 -13.33 3.81 -2.09
CA ALA A 183 -13.51 2.65 -2.97
C ALA A 183 -12.98 2.98 -4.38
N PRO A 184 -12.36 2.03 -5.10
CA PRO A 184 -12.04 2.24 -6.50
C PRO A 184 -13.33 2.56 -7.27
N LYS A 185 -13.31 3.61 -8.09
CA LYS A 185 -14.38 3.82 -9.06
C LYS A 185 -14.12 2.83 -10.18
N TYR A 186 -15.05 1.93 -10.45
CA TYR A 186 -14.94 1.02 -11.59
C TYR A 186 -15.81 1.55 -12.73
N GLU A 187 -15.25 1.58 -13.93
CA GLU A 187 -16.01 1.74 -15.16
C GLU A 187 -16.15 0.37 -15.81
N ALA A 188 -17.40 0.00 -16.11
CA ALA A 188 -17.68 -1.24 -16.81
C ALA A 188 -17.48 -1.02 -18.32
N PHE A 189 -16.81 -1.94 -18.98
CA PHE A 189 -16.62 -1.98 -20.41
C PHE A 189 -17.28 -3.23 -21.00
N LEU A 190 -17.87 -3.08 -22.18
CA LEU A 190 -18.44 -4.14 -22.98
C LEU A 190 -17.39 -4.61 -23.98
N MET A 191 -17.17 -5.92 -24.06
CA MET A 191 -16.27 -6.55 -25.02
C MET A 191 -17.00 -7.57 -25.87
N PRO A 192 -16.53 -7.87 -27.09
CA PRO A 192 -17.03 -9.00 -27.87
C PRO A 192 -16.90 -10.28 -27.05
N SER A 193 -17.98 -11.07 -26.96
CA SER A 193 -17.92 -12.37 -26.30
C SER A 193 -17.05 -13.32 -27.13
N PRO A 194 -16.07 -14.04 -26.52
CA PRO A 194 -15.23 -15.01 -27.23
C PRO A 194 -16.05 -16.12 -27.91
N ALA A 195 -17.18 -16.50 -27.30
CA ALA A 195 -18.10 -17.50 -27.86
C ALA A 195 -18.80 -17.04 -29.15
N SER A 196 -18.74 -15.75 -29.49
CA SER A 196 -19.40 -15.18 -30.68
C SER A 196 -18.48 -14.99 -31.89
N THR A 197 -17.17 -15.21 -31.73
CA THR A 197 -16.16 -14.96 -32.78
C THR A 197 -15.88 -16.19 -33.64
N GLU A 198 -16.25 -17.40 -33.22
CA GLU A 198 -15.90 -18.66 -33.91
C GLU A 198 -17.09 -19.45 -34.51
N ALA A 199 -18.32 -18.94 -34.47
CA ALA A 199 -19.47 -19.62 -35.09
C ALA A 199 -19.84 -19.00 -36.45
N PRO A 200 -19.38 -19.55 -37.60
CA PRO A 200 -19.91 -19.21 -38.91
C PRO A 200 -21.34 -19.77 -39.03
N GLY A 201 -22.32 -19.03 -38.52
CA GLY A 201 -23.72 -19.44 -38.53
C GLY A 201 -24.58 -19.00 -37.35
N ALA A 202 -24.10 -18.09 -36.48
CA ALA A 202 -24.92 -17.59 -35.37
C ALA A 202 -26.20 -16.92 -35.89
N GLU A 203 -27.34 -17.54 -35.55
CA GLU A 203 -28.70 -17.16 -35.93
C GLU A 203 -28.94 -15.65 -35.84
N LYS A 204 -29.70 -15.13 -36.82
CA LYS A 204 -30.32 -13.80 -36.76
C LYS A 204 -31.27 -13.76 -35.55
N THR A 205 -30.71 -13.55 -34.37
CA THR A 205 -31.48 -13.10 -33.22
C THR A 205 -32.07 -11.77 -33.63
N ASN A 206 -33.41 -11.71 -33.68
CA ASN A 206 -34.16 -10.52 -34.05
C ASN A 206 -33.99 -9.50 -32.90
N LEU A 207 -32.82 -8.87 -32.85
CA LEU A 207 -32.44 -7.94 -31.81
C LEU A 207 -33.16 -6.61 -32.06
N PRO A 208 -33.68 -5.97 -31.01
CA PRO A 208 -34.17 -4.60 -31.14
C PRO A 208 -33.10 -3.69 -31.76
N PRO A 209 -33.46 -2.68 -32.57
CA PRO A 209 -32.50 -1.86 -33.32
C PRO A 209 -31.37 -1.25 -32.48
N ARG A 210 -31.66 -0.90 -31.22
CA ARG A 210 -30.67 -0.35 -30.27
C ARG A 210 -29.66 -1.39 -29.76
N GLN A 211 -30.09 -2.65 -29.61
CA GLN A 211 -29.21 -3.75 -29.21
C GLN A 211 -28.29 -4.17 -30.37
N GLU A 212 -28.83 -4.20 -31.60
CA GLU A 212 -28.04 -4.48 -32.80
C GLU A 212 -26.99 -3.39 -33.05
N GLY A 213 -27.38 -2.11 -32.95
CA GLY A 213 -26.46 -0.98 -33.07
C GLY A 213 -25.32 -1.00 -32.05
N LEU A 214 -25.63 -1.28 -30.77
CA LEU A 214 -24.59 -1.36 -29.73
C LEU A 214 -23.65 -2.56 -29.97
N LEU A 215 -24.19 -3.72 -30.36
CA LEU A 215 -23.38 -4.90 -30.64
C LEU A 215 -22.42 -4.68 -31.82
N ALA A 216 -22.88 -3.98 -32.86
CA ALA A 216 -22.02 -3.58 -33.99
C ALA A 216 -20.91 -2.63 -33.54
N ALA A 217 -21.24 -1.60 -32.75
CA ALA A 217 -20.26 -0.64 -32.23
C ALA A 217 -19.18 -1.30 -31.35
N VAL A 218 -19.56 -2.25 -30.49
CA VAL A 218 -18.62 -3.03 -29.64
C VAL A 218 -17.71 -3.93 -30.48
N ARG A 219 -18.17 -4.43 -31.63
CA ARG A 219 -17.37 -5.28 -32.54
C ARG A 219 -16.44 -4.49 -33.45
N GLU A 220 -16.85 -3.28 -33.82
CA GLU A 220 -16.07 -2.39 -34.69
C GLU A 220 -14.92 -1.70 -33.93
N GLN A 221 -15.17 -1.27 -32.68
CA GLN A 221 -14.09 -0.84 -31.80
C GLN A 221 -13.23 -2.04 -31.41
N ARG A 222 -11.97 -2.07 -31.86
CA ARG A 222 -10.94 -3.03 -31.40
C ARG A 222 -10.51 -2.83 -29.92
N ALA A 223 -11.22 -1.99 -29.18
CA ALA A 223 -10.98 -1.66 -27.78
C ALA A 223 -12.27 -1.87 -26.97
N PRO A 224 -12.18 -2.12 -25.65
CA PRO A 224 -13.36 -2.25 -24.79
C PRO A 224 -14.27 -1.02 -24.88
N TYR A 225 -15.58 -1.23 -25.03
CA TYR A 225 -16.56 -0.17 -25.25
C TYR A 225 -17.18 0.29 -23.91
N PRO A 226 -17.02 1.56 -23.47
CA PRO A 226 -17.50 1.99 -22.15
C PRO A 226 -19.02 1.86 -21.98
N THR A 227 -19.49 1.27 -20.88
CA THR A 227 -20.92 1.10 -20.58
C THR A 227 -21.62 2.45 -20.39
N ALA A 228 -20.91 3.47 -19.89
CA ALA A 228 -21.44 4.83 -19.78
C ALA A 228 -21.71 5.46 -21.15
N LEU A 229 -20.85 5.22 -22.14
CA LEU A 229 -21.06 5.65 -23.52
C LEU A 229 -22.20 4.87 -24.17
N ALA A 230 -22.27 3.55 -23.92
CA ALA A 230 -23.34 2.69 -24.43
C ALA A 230 -24.72 3.15 -23.94
N ASN A 231 -24.82 3.53 -22.67
CA ASN A 231 -26.05 4.07 -22.09
C ASN A 231 -26.45 5.42 -22.71
N LYS A 232 -25.47 6.25 -23.08
CA LYS A 232 -25.69 7.56 -23.71
C LYS A 232 -26.11 7.44 -25.18
N GLU A 233 -25.47 6.56 -25.94
CA GLU A 233 -25.69 6.41 -27.39
C GLU A 233 -26.88 5.50 -27.71
N PHE A 234 -27.06 4.42 -26.95
CA PHE A 234 -28.06 3.37 -27.25
C PHE A 234 -29.16 3.25 -26.20
N GLY A 235 -29.01 3.89 -25.04
CA GLY A 235 -29.98 3.94 -23.96
C GLY A 235 -29.64 3.05 -22.77
N ASN A 236 -30.18 3.43 -21.60
CA ASN A 236 -29.91 2.74 -20.33
C ASN A 236 -30.36 1.27 -20.36
N GLY A 237 -29.47 0.36 -19.94
CA GLY A 237 -29.77 -1.07 -19.78
C GLY A 237 -29.62 -1.92 -21.04
N VAL A 238 -29.34 -1.32 -22.20
CA VAL A 238 -29.12 -2.06 -23.46
C VAL A 238 -27.86 -2.92 -23.38
N GLY A 239 -26.77 -2.39 -22.81
CA GLY A 239 -25.54 -3.17 -22.58
C GLY A 239 -25.74 -4.36 -21.65
N GLN A 240 -26.49 -4.17 -20.54
CA GLN A 240 -26.82 -5.26 -19.62
C GLN A 240 -27.68 -6.34 -20.29
N ALA A 241 -28.59 -5.95 -21.18
CA ALA A 241 -29.41 -6.90 -21.93
C ALA A 241 -28.57 -7.76 -22.90
N LEU A 242 -27.59 -7.17 -23.58
CA LEU A 242 -26.65 -7.91 -24.43
C LEU A 242 -25.75 -8.84 -23.60
N PHE A 243 -25.29 -8.38 -22.44
CA PHE A 243 -24.49 -9.18 -21.51
C PHE A 243 -25.27 -10.39 -20.99
N SER A 244 -26.51 -10.19 -20.53
CA SER A 244 -27.39 -11.28 -20.07
C SER A 244 -27.71 -12.30 -21.17
N LYS A 245 -27.66 -11.90 -22.45
CA LYS A 245 -27.81 -12.78 -23.61
C LYS A 245 -26.51 -13.46 -24.04
N GLY A 246 -25.38 -13.18 -23.37
CA GLY A 246 -24.06 -13.75 -23.70
C GLY A 246 -23.41 -13.21 -24.97
N LEU A 247 -23.96 -12.14 -25.57
CA LEU A 247 -23.47 -11.58 -26.84
C LEU A 247 -22.27 -10.65 -26.65
N VAL A 248 -22.10 -10.11 -25.45
CA VAL A 248 -20.95 -9.30 -25.02
C VAL A 248 -20.50 -9.75 -23.63
N ALA A 249 -19.20 -9.66 -23.36
CA ALA A 249 -18.65 -9.81 -22.02
C ALA A 249 -18.59 -8.44 -21.32
N MET A 250 -18.60 -8.43 -19.98
CA MET A 250 -18.38 -7.23 -19.19
C MET A 250 -17.08 -7.35 -18.40
N GLU A 251 -16.22 -6.37 -18.54
CA GLU A 251 -15.02 -6.21 -17.74
C GLU A 251 -15.13 -4.94 -16.89
N TRP A 252 -14.77 -5.04 -15.62
CA TRP A 252 -14.76 -3.90 -14.71
C TRP A 252 -13.33 -3.40 -14.60
N VAL A 253 -13.04 -2.32 -15.30
CA VAL A 253 -11.74 -1.66 -15.23
C VAL A 253 -11.83 -0.55 -14.19
N ARG A 254 -10.81 -0.40 -13.35
CA ARG A 254 -10.75 0.72 -12.42
C ARG A 254 -10.68 2.01 -13.24
N ALA A 255 -11.66 2.88 -13.09
CA ALA A 255 -11.66 4.21 -13.68
C ALA A 255 -10.54 5.00 -13.02
N ASP A 256 -9.50 5.32 -13.79
CA ASP A 256 -8.38 6.15 -13.35
C ASP A 256 -8.96 7.42 -12.72
N SER A 257 -8.78 7.56 -11.41
CA SER A 257 -8.98 8.84 -10.76
C SER A 257 -7.82 9.70 -11.20
N ALA A 258 -8.13 10.85 -11.80
CA ALA A 258 -7.19 11.81 -12.37
C ALA A 258 -5.79 11.63 -11.78
N THR A 259 -4.89 11.02 -12.56
CA THR A 259 -3.49 10.79 -12.19
C THR A 259 -2.99 11.96 -11.38
N ILE A 260 -2.49 11.72 -10.17
CA ILE A 260 -1.78 12.75 -9.40
C ILE A 260 -0.80 13.36 -10.38
N ALA A 261 -0.97 14.64 -10.69
CA ALA A 261 -0.15 15.30 -11.68
C ALA A 261 1.29 15.23 -11.20
N THR A 262 2.05 14.28 -11.73
CA THR A 262 3.50 14.31 -11.65
C THR A 262 3.92 15.63 -12.28
N PRO A 263 4.77 16.44 -11.63
CA PRO A 263 5.20 17.71 -12.18
C PRO A 263 5.62 17.50 -13.64
N LYS A 264 4.95 18.19 -14.57
CA LYS A 264 5.35 18.09 -15.98
C LYS A 264 6.81 18.55 -16.09
N PRO A 265 7.69 17.81 -16.77
CA PRO A 265 9.06 18.25 -16.98
C PRO A 265 9.04 19.65 -17.60
N GLY A 266 9.64 20.62 -16.91
CA GLY A 266 9.81 21.97 -17.44
C GLY A 266 10.70 21.95 -18.69
N PRO A 267 10.56 22.91 -19.61
CA PRO A 267 11.43 23.00 -20.78
C PRO A 267 12.90 23.15 -20.33
N GLY A 268 13.75 22.17 -20.67
CA GLY A 268 15.17 22.10 -20.25
C GLY A 268 15.54 20.98 -19.27
N THR A 269 14.59 20.16 -18.83
CA THR A 269 14.76 19.07 -17.83
C THR A 269 15.33 17.76 -18.40
N GLY A 270 16.29 17.84 -19.32
CA GLY A 270 17.05 16.67 -19.75
C GLY A 270 18.01 16.21 -18.64
N ARG A 271 18.29 14.90 -18.56
CA ARG A 271 19.31 14.33 -17.66
C ARG A 271 20.65 15.03 -17.91
N GLN A 272 21.07 15.91 -17.00
CA GLN A 272 22.44 16.43 -17.00
C GLN A 272 23.37 15.29 -16.58
N GLN A 273 24.04 14.68 -17.56
CA GLN A 273 25.03 13.64 -17.29
C GLN A 273 26.31 14.29 -16.77
N HIS A 274 26.43 14.39 -15.45
CA HIS A 274 27.68 14.81 -14.83
C HIS A 274 28.76 13.74 -15.06
N THR A 275 30.00 14.15 -15.37
CA THR A 275 31.14 13.23 -15.33
C THR A 275 31.36 12.76 -13.89
N LEU A 276 31.44 11.45 -13.67
CA LEU A 276 31.71 10.89 -12.34
C LEU A 276 33.16 11.12 -11.94
N THR A 277 33.42 11.29 -10.64
CA THR A 277 34.78 11.16 -10.09
C THR A 277 35.23 9.70 -10.10
N ALA A 278 36.53 9.44 -9.92
CA ALA A 278 37.06 8.07 -9.86
C ALA A 278 36.38 7.25 -8.76
N HIS A 279 36.24 7.81 -7.55
CA HIS A 279 35.56 7.15 -6.42
C HIS A 279 34.07 6.88 -6.70
N GLN A 280 33.37 7.82 -7.36
CA GLN A 280 31.97 7.59 -7.75
C GLN A 280 31.83 6.50 -8.81
N ALA A 281 32.73 6.46 -9.79
CA ALA A 281 32.73 5.46 -10.85
C ALA A 281 33.05 4.06 -10.30
N GLU A 282 34.04 3.94 -9.40
CA GLU A 282 34.38 2.69 -8.72
C GLU A 282 33.21 2.20 -7.84
N ALA A 283 32.63 3.11 -7.04
CA ALA A 283 31.47 2.80 -6.20
C ALA A 283 30.29 2.30 -7.05
N LEU A 284 30.00 2.99 -8.15
CA LEU A 284 28.95 2.57 -9.07
C LEU A 284 29.26 1.20 -9.67
N SER A 285 30.47 0.94 -10.17
CA SER A 285 30.86 -0.36 -10.75
C SER A 285 30.57 -1.51 -9.80
N LYS A 286 31.00 -1.40 -8.54
CA LYS A 286 30.75 -2.43 -7.51
C LYS A 286 29.25 -2.65 -7.24
N ILE A 287 28.45 -1.58 -7.29
CA ILE A 287 26.99 -1.69 -7.16
C ILE A 287 26.41 -2.43 -8.37
N LEU A 288 26.85 -2.09 -9.59
CA LEU A 288 26.35 -2.70 -10.82
C LEU A 288 26.69 -4.19 -10.89
N GLU A 289 27.89 -4.60 -10.47
CA GLU A 289 28.29 -6.02 -10.38
C GLU A 289 27.31 -6.85 -9.54
N VAL A 290 26.87 -6.32 -8.39
CA VAL A 290 25.89 -6.99 -7.51
C VAL A 290 24.47 -6.98 -8.09
N LEU A 291 24.13 -5.95 -8.87
CA LEU A 291 22.84 -5.89 -9.56
C LEU A 291 22.75 -6.92 -10.69
N ASP A 292 23.87 -7.19 -11.36
CA ASP A 292 23.96 -8.13 -12.48
C ASP A 292 24.11 -9.59 -12.02
N ASP A 293 24.70 -9.84 -10.84
CA ASP A 293 24.87 -11.18 -10.26
C ASP A 293 24.05 -11.37 -8.96
N PRO A 294 22.94 -12.16 -8.99
CA PRO A 294 22.14 -12.49 -7.80
C PRO A 294 22.90 -13.23 -6.69
N GLU A 295 23.96 -13.97 -7.01
CA GLU A 295 24.72 -14.79 -6.05
C GLU A 295 25.81 -13.99 -5.33
N PHE A 296 26.14 -12.79 -5.81
CA PHE A 296 27.18 -11.96 -5.21
C PHE A 296 26.87 -11.64 -3.74
N GLN A 297 27.86 -11.77 -2.86
CA GLN A 297 27.76 -11.42 -1.44
C GLN A 297 28.97 -10.57 -0.99
N PRO A 298 28.80 -9.59 -0.09
CA PRO A 298 27.52 -9.12 0.46
C PRO A 298 26.73 -8.26 -0.55
N ARG A 299 25.40 -8.35 -0.52
CA ARG A 299 24.51 -7.56 -1.40
C ARG A 299 24.23 -6.13 -0.95
N ASN A 300 24.67 -5.77 0.25
CA ASN A 300 24.34 -4.50 0.88
C ASN A 300 25.56 -3.59 0.93
N PHE A 301 25.33 -2.29 0.80
CA PHE A 301 26.38 -1.29 0.67
C PHE A 301 26.21 -0.18 1.71
N LEU A 302 27.33 0.32 2.22
CA LEU A 302 27.41 1.61 2.88
C LEU A 302 28.18 2.57 1.97
N LEU A 303 27.51 3.56 1.41
CA LEU A 303 28.13 4.67 0.68
C LEU A 303 28.45 5.81 1.65
N HIS A 304 29.67 5.79 2.17
CA HIS A 304 30.20 6.79 3.10
C HIS A 304 30.82 7.95 2.30
N GLY A 305 30.12 9.09 2.26
CA GLY A 305 30.58 10.23 1.48
C GLY A 305 30.26 11.56 2.13
N VAL A 306 31.26 12.41 2.28
CA VAL A 306 31.12 13.76 2.86
C VAL A 306 30.04 14.56 2.13
N THR A 307 29.41 15.52 2.80
CA THR A 307 28.38 16.37 2.17
C THR A 307 28.93 17.04 0.91
N GLY A 308 28.22 16.92 -0.22
CA GLY A 308 28.68 17.43 -1.52
C GLY A 308 29.57 16.47 -2.32
N SER A 309 29.84 15.26 -1.83
CA SER A 309 30.58 14.22 -2.57
C SER A 309 29.82 13.59 -3.74
N GLY A 310 28.55 13.96 -3.94
CA GLY A 310 27.73 13.48 -5.05
C GLY A 310 27.12 12.09 -4.85
N LYS A 311 26.89 11.64 -3.61
CA LYS A 311 26.19 10.38 -3.29
C LYS A 311 24.91 10.18 -4.11
N THR A 312 24.08 11.21 -4.22
CA THR A 312 22.83 11.20 -4.99
C THR A 312 23.03 10.82 -6.46
N GLU A 313 24.14 11.22 -7.08
CA GLU A 313 24.43 10.87 -8.48
C GLU A 313 24.69 9.36 -8.63
N VAL A 314 25.36 8.74 -7.65
CA VAL A 314 25.57 7.28 -7.61
C VAL A 314 24.24 6.57 -7.44
N TYR A 315 23.37 7.04 -6.53
CA TYR A 315 22.03 6.44 -6.33
C TYR A 315 21.21 6.47 -7.60
N LEU A 316 21.11 7.63 -8.27
CA LEU A 316 20.28 7.80 -9.46
C LEU A 316 20.77 6.93 -10.62
N ARG A 317 22.08 6.71 -10.75
CA ARG A 317 22.66 5.79 -11.75
C ARG A 317 22.39 4.33 -11.42
N ALA A 318 22.50 3.93 -10.16
CA ALA A 318 22.15 2.58 -9.74
C ALA A 318 20.65 2.30 -9.98
N ILE A 319 19.77 3.26 -9.65
CA ILE A 319 18.34 3.16 -9.95
C ILE A 319 18.10 3.09 -11.47
N ASP A 320 18.78 3.92 -12.27
CA ASP A 320 18.66 3.87 -13.74
C ASP A 320 19.03 2.51 -14.32
N GLN A 321 20.07 1.84 -13.80
CA GLN A 321 20.37 0.47 -14.21
C GLN A 321 19.24 -0.50 -13.86
N VAL A 322 18.72 -0.45 -12.63
CA VAL A 322 17.61 -1.31 -12.18
C VAL A 322 16.37 -1.15 -13.05
N VAL A 323 16.02 0.11 -13.36
CA VAL A 323 14.90 0.43 -14.24
C VAL A 323 15.13 -0.07 -15.66
N ARG A 324 16.36 0.02 -16.20
CA ARG A 324 16.71 -0.55 -17.51
C ARG A 324 16.61 -2.08 -17.57
N GLN A 325 16.79 -2.75 -16.43
CA GLN A 325 16.56 -4.20 -16.29
C GLN A 325 15.07 -4.56 -16.14
N GLY A 326 14.15 -3.58 -16.22
CA GLY A 326 12.71 -3.81 -16.04
C GLY A 326 12.30 -4.07 -14.59
N ARG A 327 13.16 -3.70 -13.63
CA ARG A 327 12.92 -3.83 -12.19
C ARG A 327 12.61 -2.45 -11.59
N GLN A 328 12.03 -2.46 -10.40
CA GLN A 328 11.57 -1.26 -9.71
C GLN A 328 12.50 -0.91 -8.54
N ALA A 329 12.53 0.35 -8.11
CA ALA A 329 13.35 0.79 -6.99
C ALA A 329 12.58 1.60 -5.95
N ILE A 330 12.99 1.46 -4.68
CA ILE A 330 12.56 2.33 -3.58
C ILE A 330 13.71 3.27 -3.26
N PHE A 331 13.42 4.57 -3.19
CA PHE A 331 14.36 5.59 -2.74
C PHE A 331 13.82 6.31 -1.51
N LEU A 332 14.30 5.87 -0.34
CA LEU A 332 13.96 6.48 0.93
C LEU A 332 14.81 7.73 1.16
N VAL A 333 14.13 8.83 1.47
CA VAL A 333 14.74 10.08 1.89
C VAL A 333 14.06 10.55 3.18
N PRO A 334 14.77 11.26 4.09
CA PRO A 334 14.12 11.86 5.26
C PRO A 334 12.96 12.78 4.84
N GLU A 335 11.89 12.84 5.64
CA GLU A 335 10.70 13.64 5.31
C GLU A 335 11.04 15.14 5.10
N ILE A 336 12.00 15.65 5.87
CA ILE A 336 12.53 17.01 5.74
C ILE A 336 13.33 17.24 4.45
N SER A 337 13.91 16.18 3.88
CA SER A 337 14.78 16.21 2.69
C SER A 337 14.01 15.96 1.39
N LEU A 338 12.72 15.62 1.48
CA LEU A 338 11.80 15.49 0.35
C LEU A 338 11.37 16.87 -0.18
N THR A 339 12.37 17.67 -0.54
CA THR A 339 12.18 19.00 -1.11
C THR A 339 11.75 18.92 -2.58
N PRO A 340 11.07 19.95 -3.12
CA PRO A 340 10.78 20.02 -4.55
C PRO A 340 12.02 19.83 -5.43
N GLN A 341 13.18 20.34 -5.01
CA GLN A 341 14.45 20.19 -5.73
C GLN A 341 14.91 18.73 -5.83
N THR A 342 14.81 17.97 -4.74
CA THR A 342 15.09 16.53 -4.73
C THR A 342 14.16 15.82 -5.71
N LEU A 343 12.85 16.13 -5.67
CA LEU A 343 11.84 15.51 -6.54
C LEU A 343 12.02 15.87 -8.01
N GLU A 344 12.32 17.12 -8.34
CA GLU A 344 12.63 17.57 -9.70
C GLU A 344 13.83 16.81 -10.25
N ARG A 345 14.87 16.61 -9.43
CA ARG A 345 16.04 15.85 -9.83
C ARG A 345 15.71 14.39 -10.12
N VAL A 346 14.93 13.71 -9.28
CA VAL A 346 14.52 12.31 -9.55
C VAL A 346 13.62 12.25 -10.79
N ASN A 347 12.66 13.17 -10.95
CA ASN A 347 11.77 13.22 -12.11
C ASN A 347 12.53 13.50 -13.42
N ALA A 348 13.60 14.29 -13.40
CA ALA A 348 14.44 14.52 -14.58
C ALA A 348 15.15 13.23 -15.05
N TRP A 349 15.42 12.30 -14.13
CA TRP A 349 15.97 10.98 -14.46
C TRP A 349 14.91 10.00 -14.95
N PHE A 350 13.70 10.08 -14.38
CA PHE A 350 12.61 9.14 -14.65
C PHE A 350 11.30 9.85 -15.00
N PRO A 351 11.22 10.61 -16.12
CA PRO A 351 10.04 11.42 -16.43
C PRO A 351 8.76 10.58 -16.51
N GLY A 352 7.77 10.90 -15.69
CA GLY A 352 6.48 10.20 -15.64
C GLY A 352 6.51 8.79 -15.03
N ARG A 353 7.66 8.34 -14.50
CA ARG A 353 7.85 6.97 -13.96
C ARG A 353 8.13 6.94 -12.45
N VAL A 354 7.93 8.07 -11.77
CA VAL A 354 8.16 8.22 -10.32
C VAL A 354 6.84 8.38 -9.56
N ALA A 355 6.61 7.54 -8.55
CA ALA A 355 5.61 7.76 -7.52
C ALA A 355 6.25 8.48 -6.33
N VAL A 356 5.61 9.56 -5.87
CA VAL A 356 6.05 10.29 -4.66
C VAL A 356 5.05 10.04 -3.54
N MET A 357 5.47 9.36 -2.48
CA MET A 357 4.66 9.12 -1.30
C MET A 357 5.03 10.12 -0.20
N HIS A 358 4.05 10.82 0.37
CA HIS A 358 4.26 11.68 1.55
C HIS A 358 2.96 11.98 2.30
N SER A 359 3.09 12.45 3.55
CA SER A 359 1.98 12.77 4.46
C SER A 359 1.00 13.83 3.92
N ARG A 360 1.44 14.74 3.04
CA ARG A 360 0.59 15.81 2.47
C ARG A 360 -0.42 15.33 1.41
N LEU A 361 -0.36 14.09 0.96
CA LEU A 361 -1.35 13.55 0.01
C LEU A 361 -2.67 13.29 0.73
N THR A 362 -3.79 13.59 0.08
CA THR A 362 -5.11 13.23 0.62
C THR A 362 -5.27 11.70 0.69
N PRO A 363 -6.13 11.16 1.56
CA PRO A 363 -6.37 9.72 1.62
C PRO A 363 -6.77 9.10 0.28
N ARG A 364 -7.51 9.84 -0.56
CA ARG A 364 -7.85 9.40 -1.93
C ARG A 364 -6.61 9.26 -2.80
N GLN A 365 -5.74 10.27 -2.80
CA GLN A 365 -4.51 10.27 -3.58
C GLN A 365 -3.56 9.16 -3.15
N GLN A 366 -3.37 8.95 -1.84
CA GLN A 366 -2.52 7.86 -1.35
C GLN A 366 -3.08 6.49 -1.77
N PHE A 367 -4.41 6.32 -1.72
CA PHE A 367 -5.07 5.10 -2.18
C PHE A 367 -4.92 4.85 -3.68
N ASP A 368 -5.10 5.88 -4.51
CA ASP A 368 -4.91 5.76 -5.96
C ASP A 368 -3.46 5.45 -6.30
N GLN A 369 -2.53 6.18 -5.70
CA GLN A 369 -1.09 5.97 -5.93
C GLN A 369 -0.61 4.59 -5.47
N TRP A 370 -1.09 4.08 -4.33
CA TRP A 370 -0.74 2.73 -3.87
C TRP A 370 -1.12 1.68 -4.91
N TRP A 371 -2.27 1.84 -5.56
CA TRP A 371 -2.75 0.91 -6.57
C TRP A 371 -2.02 1.08 -7.90
N ASP A 372 -1.75 2.31 -8.32
CA ASP A 372 -0.94 2.59 -9.50
C ASP A 372 0.48 2.00 -9.37
N ILE A 373 1.08 2.08 -8.18
CA ILE A 373 2.37 1.43 -7.88
C ILE A 373 2.24 -0.08 -8.04
N ARG A 374 1.20 -0.68 -7.45
CA ARG A 374 0.95 -2.11 -7.51
C ARG A 374 0.73 -2.62 -8.93
N GLU A 375 0.04 -1.85 -9.76
CA GLU A 375 -0.21 -2.15 -11.17
C GLU A 375 1.03 -1.93 -12.05
N GLY A 376 2.15 -1.47 -11.47
CA GLY A 376 3.41 -1.28 -12.19
C GLY A 376 3.44 0.00 -13.04
N LYS A 377 2.59 1.00 -12.76
CA LYS A 377 2.61 2.29 -13.48
C LYS A 377 3.86 3.12 -13.18
N TYR A 378 4.61 2.78 -12.13
CA TYR A 378 5.79 3.50 -11.68
C TYR A 378 6.98 2.56 -11.51
N ASP A 379 8.16 3.01 -11.97
CA ASP A 379 9.41 2.28 -11.84
C ASP A 379 10.15 2.63 -10.54
N VAL A 380 9.94 3.85 -10.03
CA VAL A 380 10.64 4.36 -8.85
C VAL A 380 9.63 4.92 -7.85
N VAL A 381 9.74 4.51 -6.59
CA VAL A 381 8.99 5.09 -5.47
C VAL A 381 9.93 5.91 -4.61
N VAL A 382 9.60 7.19 -4.40
CA VAL A 382 10.39 8.12 -3.57
C VAL A 382 9.54 8.59 -2.40
N GLY A 383 10.12 8.64 -1.21
CA GLY A 383 9.45 9.23 -0.06
C GLY A 383 10.09 8.90 1.29
N PRO A 384 9.39 9.20 2.39
CA PRO A 384 9.86 8.93 3.74
C PRO A 384 9.76 7.44 4.09
N ARG A 385 10.03 7.10 5.36
CA ARG A 385 10.03 5.72 5.90
C ARG A 385 8.86 4.83 5.47
N SER A 386 7.64 5.38 5.36
CA SER A 386 6.45 4.61 4.99
C SER A 386 6.48 4.08 3.55
N SER A 387 7.25 4.71 2.67
CA SER A 387 7.39 4.31 1.26
C SER A 387 8.11 2.98 1.10
N LEU A 388 8.77 2.49 2.15
CA LEU A 388 9.36 1.15 2.18
C LEU A 388 8.32 0.05 1.95
N PHE A 389 7.06 0.30 2.31
CA PHE A 389 5.96 -0.64 2.19
C PHE A 389 5.18 -0.51 0.88
N ALA A 390 5.72 0.22 -0.10
CA ALA A 390 5.12 0.33 -1.41
C ALA A 390 5.01 -1.06 -2.09
N PRO A 391 3.86 -1.41 -2.69
CA PRO A 391 3.58 -2.76 -3.20
C PRO A 391 4.23 -3.01 -4.57
N LEU A 392 5.56 -2.95 -4.65
CA LEU A 392 6.31 -3.19 -5.89
C LEU A 392 6.40 -4.69 -6.20
N ALA A 393 6.06 -5.07 -7.43
CA ALA A 393 6.07 -6.47 -7.86
C ALA A 393 7.49 -6.99 -8.09
N ASN A 394 8.34 -6.16 -8.71
CA ASN A 394 9.68 -6.54 -9.16
C ASN A 394 10.75 -5.65 -8.53
N LEU A 395 10.84 -5.62 -7.20
CA LEU A 395 11.84 -4.82 -6.50
C LEU A 395 13.27 -5.25 -6.89
N GLY A 396 14.10 -4.25 -7.19
CA GLY A 396 15.49 -4.46 -7.61
C GLY A 396 16.54 -3.73 -6.78
N LEU A 397 16.16 -2.63 -6.13
CA LEU A 397 17.08 -1.86 -5.28
C LEU A 397 16.29 -1.06 -4.26
N ILE A 398 16.83 -1.01 -3.04
CA ILE A 398 16.37 -0.08 -2.01
C ILE A 398 17.53 0.87 -1.70
N VAL A 399 17.31 2.16 -1.92
CA VAL A 399 18.24 3.22 -1.50
C VAL A 399 17.72 3.85 -0.22
N VAL A 400 18.59 4.04 0.76
CA VAL A 400 18.29 4.74 2.02
C VAL A 400 19.25 5.91 2.15
N ASP A 401 18.80 7.12 1.85
CA ASP A 401 19.61 8.34 2.01
C ASP A 401 19.60 8.82 3.45
N GLU A 402 20.71 9.42 3.87
CA GLU A 402 20.97 9.84 5.25
C GLU A 402 20.57 8.74 6.25
N GLU A 403 21.09 7.52 6.06
CA GLU A 403 20.66 6.33 6.82
C GLU A 403 20.78 6.45 8.34
N HIS A 404 21.61 7.38 8.82
CA HIS A 404 21.79 7.72 10.23
C HIS A 404 20.63 8.51 10.83
N GLU A 405 19.74 9.05 10.00
CA GLU A 405 18.69 9.95 10.42
C GLU A 405 17.67 9.23 11.33
N TRP A 406 17.48 9.77 12.53
CA TRP A 406 16.64 9.15 13.57
C TRP A 406 15.17 9.02 13.16
N THR A 407 14.69 9.85 12.24
CA THR A 407 13.29 9.81 11.76
C THR A 407 12.94 8.49 11.06
N TYR A 408 13.93 7.70 10.63
CA TYR A 408 13.69 6.35 10.12
C TYR A 408 13.19 5.35 11.17
N LYS A 409 13.31 5.68 12.46
CA LYS A 409 12.68 4.94 13.56
C LYS A 409 11.27 5.47 13.81
N GLN A 410 10.26 4.62 13.64
CA GLN A 410 8.90 4.95 14.07
C GLN A 410 8.80 4.88 15.59
N ILE A 411 8.26 5.94 16.20
CA ILE A 411 8.16 6.09 17.66
C ILE A 411 6.73 6.35 18.14
N GLU A 412 5.85 6.85 17.28
CA GLU A 412 4.52 7.33 17.68
C GLU A 412 3.51 6.18 17.83
N THR A 413 3.58 5.20 16.93
CA THR A 413 2.61 4.09 16.86
C THR A 413 3.28 2.77 16.50
N HIS A 414 2.69 1.66 16.96
CA HIS A 414 3.12 0.33 16.51
C HIS A 414 3.02 0.21 14.98
N PRO A 415 3.94 -0.52 14.32
CA PRO A 415 4.83 -1.52 14.92
C PRO A 415 6.19 -1.00 15.43
N LEU A 416 6.40 0.32 15.53
CA LEU A 416 7.67 0.92 16.00
C LEU A 416 8.89 0.39 15.21
N TYR A 417 8.71 0.10 13.93
CA TYR A 417 9.77 -0.45 13.10
C TYR A 417 10.87 0.59 12.84
N HIS A 418 12.06 0.10 12.49
CA HIS A 418 13.12 0.95 11.93
C HIS A 418 13.19 0.70 10.43
N ALA A 419 13.06 1.74 9.61
CA ALA A 419 13.00 1.62 8.15
C ALA A 419 14.27 0.98 7.59
N ARG A 420 15.47 1.43 8.00
CA ARG A 420 16.76 0.79 7.65
C ARG A 420 16.77 -0.72 7.89
N ALA A 421 16.45 -1.16 9.10
CA ALA A 421 16.45 -2.59 9.44
C ALA A 421 15.41 -3.38 8.63
N SER A 422 14.23 -2.78 8.40
CA SER A 422 13.16 -3.39 7.61
C SER A 422 13.52 -3.43 6.11
N ALA A 423 14.28 -2.45 5.61
CA ALA A 423 14.81 -2.43 4.26
C ALA A 423 15.84 -3.53 4.03
N LEU A 424 16.75 -3.75 4.99
CA LEU A 424 17.70 -4.87 4.93
C LEU A 424 16.98 -6.22 4.90
N GLU A 425 15.92 -6.39 5.69
CA GLU A 425 15.13 -7.63 5.65
C GLU A 425 14.34 -7.76 4.35
N LEU A 426 13.68 -6.69 3.87
CA LEU A 426 12.98 -6.72 2.58
C LEU A 426 13.94 -7.01 1.42
N GLY A 427 15.14 -6.43 1.45
CA GLY A 427 16.21 -6.71 0.50
C GLY A 427 16.60 -8.18 0.51
N ARG A 428 16.80 -8.77 1.71
CA ARG A 428 17.06 -10.21 1.87
C ARG A 428 15.92 -11.08 1.32
N LEU A 429 14.68 -10.72 1.58
CA LEU A 429 13.48 -11.47 1.15
C LEU A 429 13.22 -11.39 -0.36
N THR A 430 13.66 -10.32 -1.01
CA THR A 430 13.45 -10.07 -2.44
C THR A 430 14.71 -10.31 -3.28
N GLY A 431 15.87 -10.53 -2.66
CA GLY A 431 17.17 -10.54 -3.33
C GLY A 431 17.67 -9.16 -3.78
N SER A 432 16.97 -8.08 -3.40
CA SER A 432 17.31 -6.71 -3.76
C SER A 432 18.45 -6.17 -2.90
N PRO A 433 19.51 -5.61 -3.51
CA PRO A 433 20.53 -4.85 -2.78
C PRO A 433 19.94 -3.68 -2.00
N VAL A 434 20.57 -3.37 -0.87
CA VAL A 434 20.28 -2.15 -0.09
C VAL A 434 21.50 -1.24 -0.11
N LEU A 435 21.33 -0.03 -0.65
CA LEU A 435 22.34 1.00 -0.71
C LEU A 435 22.05 2.06 0.36
N MET A 436 22.80 2.01 1.45
CA MET A 436 22.67 2.94 2.57
C MET A 436 23.71 4.04 2.40
N GLY A 437 23.25 5.29 2.40
CA GLY A 437 24.09 6.44 2.13
C GLY A 437 24.16 7.39 3.30
N SER A 438 25.36 7.89 3.60
CA SER A 438 25.55 8.81 4.72
C SER A 438 26.85 9.61 4.63
N ALA A 439 26.83 10.85 5.08
CA ALA A 439 28.06 11.59 5.41
C ALA A 439 28.58 11.27 6.82
N THR A 440 27.68 10.86 7.71
CA THR A 440 27.96 10.50 9.10
C THR A 440 27.26 9.19 9.41
N PRO A 441 27.78 8.04 8.95
CA PRO A 441 27.12 6.74 9.11
C PRO A 441 26.77 6.43 10.55
N ASP A 442 25.65 5.75 10.77
CA ASP A 442 25.30 5.22 12.08
C ASP A 442 26.35 4.21 12.53
N VAL A 443 26.58 4.15 13.84
CA VAL A 443 27.62 3.28 14.41
C VAL A 443 27.38 1.82 14.06
N GLU A 444 26.13 1.36 14.07
CA GLU A 444 25.77 -0.02 13.71
C GLU A 444 26.08 -0.33 12.24
N THR A 445 25.72 0.59 11.34
CA THR A 445 25.91 0.45 9.89
C THR A 445 27.39 0.48 9.53
N TYR A 446 28.16 1.40 10.10
CA TYR A 446 29.60 1.48 9.92
C TYR A 446 30.33 0.25 10.48
N TYR A 447 29.92 -0.22 11.66
CA TYR A 447 30.45 -1.44 12.25
C TYR A 447 30.16 -2.67 11.38
N ALA A 448 28.96 -2.79 10.81
CA ALA A 448 28.62 -3.88 9.90
C ALA A 448 29.45 -3.83 8.61
N ALA A 449 29.68 -2.64 8.06
CA ALA A 449 30.49 -2.44 6.84
C ALA A 449 31.98 -2.74 7.09
N SER A 450 32.56 -2.22 8.17
CA SER A 450 33.95 -2.52 8.57
C SER A 450 34.22 -3.99 8.89
N ARG A 451 33.17 -4.77 9.20
CA ARG A 451 33.23 -6.23 9.40
C ARG A 451 32.91 -7.03 8.13
N GLY A 452 32.76 -6.38 6.97
CA GLY A 452 32.47 -7.04 5.70
C GLY A 452 31.05 -7.59 5.56
N ARG A 453 30.11 -7.24 6.46
CA ARG A 453 28.69 -7.60 6.30
C ARG A 453 27.99 -6.73 5.26
N HIS A 454 28.55 -5.55 5.02
CA HIS A 454 28.19 -4.65 3.94
C HIS A 454 29.47 -4.23 3.23
N THR A 455 29.39 -3.98 1.92
CA THR A 455 30.50 -3.40 1.16
C THR A 455 30.60 -1.91 1.49
N LEU A 456 31.72 -1.48 2.06
CA LEU A 456 32.01 -0.05 2.31
C LEU A 456 32.50 0.60 1.00
N LEU A 457 31.84 1.67 0.59
CA LEU A 457 32.18 2.49 -0.57
C LEU A 457 32.41 3.92 -0.10
N GLU A 458 33.60 4.48 -0.35
CA GLU A 458 33.98 5.79 0.18
C GLU A 458 34.06 6.86 -0.90
N LEU A 459 33.44 8.01 -0.64
CA LEU A 459 33.52 9.22 -1.47
C LEU A 459 34.13 10.35 -0.62
N PRO A 460 35.48 10.41 -0.49
CA PRO A 460 36.16 11.31 0.44
C PRO A 460 36.07 12.79 0.03
N ASP A 461 35.92 13.06 -1.26
CA ASP A 461 36.05 14.38 -1.84
C ASP A 461 34.70 15.03 -2.16
N ARG A 462 34.59 16.34 -1.91
CA ARG A 462 33.45 17.16 -2.35
C ARG A 462 33.59 17.51 -3.83
N VAL A 463 32.52 17.35 -4.60
CA VAL A 463 32.47 17.76 -6.00
C VAL A 463 32.44 19.29 -6.09
N SER A 464 33.43 19.89 -6.76
CA SER A 464 33.48 21.33 -7.06
C SER A 464 33.21 21.61 -8.54
N ALA A 465 32.83 22.85 -8.87
CA ALA A 465 32.61 23.29 -10.25
C ALA A 465 33.93 23.57 -11.03
N GLY A 466 35.09 23.43 -10.38
CA GLY A 466 36.41 23.69 -10.99
C GLY A 466 36.99 22.50 -11.77
N PRO A 467 38.10 22.70 -12.49
CA PRO A 467 38.73 21.67 -13.35
C PRO A 467 39.18 20.42 -12.58
N ASP A 468 39.62 20.57 -11.32
CA ASP A 468 40.06 19.46 -10.47
C ASP A 468 38.91 18.77 -9.72
N ARG A 469 37.68 19.33 -9.80
CA ARG A 469 36.42 18.83 -9.19
C ARG A 469 36.47 18.43 -7.71
N VAL A 470 37.49 18.81 -6.96
CA VAL A 470 37.58 18.60 -5.50
C VAL A 470 37.54 19.95 -4.77
N SER A 471 36.65 20.09 -3.79
CA SER A 471 36.64 21.25 -2.87
C SER A 471 37.30 20.89 -1.55
N ARG A 472 38.23 21.72 -1.08
CA ARG A 472 38.92 21.53 0.21
C ARG A 472 37.97 21.84 1.38
N LEU A 473 38.08 21.09 2.47
CA LEU A 473 37.34 21.35 3.70
C LEU A 473 37.78 22.68 4.33
N ALA A 474 36.88 23.29 5.10
CA ALA A 474 37.20 24.49 5.88
C ALA A 474 38.34 24.19 6.87
N GLN A 475 39.25 25.15 7.07
CA GLN A 475 40.25 25.04 8.12
C GLN A 475 39.56 25.15 9.48
N VAL A 476 39.77 24.15 10.33
CA VAL A 476 39.23 24.11 11.70
C VAL A 476 40.39 24.23 12.67
N GLN A 477 40.29 25.16 13.61
CA GLN A 477 41.23 25.32 14.72
C GLN A 477 40.50 25.01 16.03
N VAL A 478 41.13 24.21 16.88
CA VAL A 478 40.65 23.98 18.25
C VAL A 478 41.34 25.00 19.15
N CYS A 479 40.58 25.93 19.71
CA CYS A 479 41.09 26.94 20.63
C CYS A 479 40.83 26.52 22.08
N ASP A 480 41.86 26.54 22.93
CA ASP A 480 41.68 26.36 24.37
C ASP A 480 41.19 27.68 24.98
N MET A 481 39.90 27.73 25.32
CA MET A 481 39.29 28.91 25.93
C MET A 481 39.97 29.34 27.25
N ARG A 482 40.68 28.43 27.94
CA ARG A 482 41.46 28.78 29.14
C ARG A 482 42.71 29.57 28.79
N GLN A 483 43.32 29.28 27.64
CA GLN A 483 44.49 30.00 27.14
C GLN A 483 44.08 31.37 26.59
N GLU A 484 42.99 31.45 25.81
CA GLU A 484 42.41 32.71 25.34
C GLU A 484 42.13 33.69 26.50
N LEU A 485 41.54 33.19 27.59
CA LEU A 485 41.29 33.99 28.80
C LEU A 485 42.57 34.42 29.54
N ARG A 486 43.62 33.59 29.53
CA ARG A 486 44.93 33.94 30.11
C ARG A 486 45.67 34.99 29.28
N GLU A 487 45.49 34.96 27.97
CA GLU A 487 46.07 35.90 27.01
C GLU A 487 45.30 37.22 26.94
N GLY A 488 44.16 37.31 27.64
CA GLY A 488 43.37 38.53 27.77
C GLY A 488 42.30 38.72 26.70
N ASN A 489 42.08 37.71 25.85
CA ASN A 489 41.00 37.69 24.87
C ASN A 489 39.69 37.34 25.61
N ARG A 490 38.86 38.37 25.87
CA ARG A 490 37.57 38.24 26.59
C ARG A 490 36.37 38.35 25.68
#